data_AF-A0A8J6P0C1-F1
#
_entry.id   AF-A0A8J6P0C1-F1
#
_cell.length_a   1.000
_cell.length_b   1.000
_cell.length_c   1.000
_cell.angle_alpha   90.00
_cell.angle_beta   90.00
_cell.angle_gamma   90.00
#
_symmetry.space_group_name_H-M   'P 1'
#
loop_
_entity.id
_entity.type
_entity.pdbx_description
1 polymer ?
#
loop_
_entity_poly.entity_id
_entity_poly.type
_entity_poly.pdbx_seq_one_letter_code
_entity_poly.pdbx_strand_id
1 'polypeptide(L)'
;MKKITNLAGFQLFSHQRRKKNLIKLILQTFPKGSSILDVGCASGDISVELSLHGYRVHGIDIEPNRLCRSSRTLDLTTHVLRDTN
;
A
#
# COMPACT_ATOMS: atom_id res chain seq x y z
N MET A 1 -19.44 -1.74 2.58
CA MET A 1 -18.09 -2.10 2.07
C MET A 1 -17.56 -0.90 1.28
N LYS A 2 -16.59 -0.13 1.82
CA LYS A 2 -16.08 1.08 1.16
C LYS A 2 -15.06 0.64 0.09
N LYS A 3 -15.29 0.99 -1.18
CA LYS A 3 -14.35 0.67 -2.26
C LYS A 3 -13.04 1.44 -2.01
N ILE A 4 -11.96 0.70 -1.75
CA ILE A 4 -10.62 1.24 -1.46
C ILE A 4 -9.98 1.85 -2.73
N THR A 5 -10.52 1.55 -3.91
CA THR A 5 -10.04 2.04 -5.21
C THR A 5 -11.22 2.50 -6.11
N ASN A 6 -11.01 3.51 -6.95
CA ASN A 6 -12.00 4.01 -7.92
C ASN A 6 -11.86 3.32 -9.30
N LEU A 7 -11.49 2.04 -9.33
CA LEU A 7 -11.23 1.29 -10.57
C LEU A 7 -12.47 0.52 -11.04
N ALA A 8 -12.66 0.38 -12.35
CA ALA A 8 -13.77 -0.36 -12.96
C ALA A 8 -13.29 -1.35 -14.04
N GLY A 9 -14.09 -2.40 -14.29
CA GLY A 9 -13.88 -3.36 -15.38
C GLY A 9 -12.49 -4.02 -15.38
N PHE A 10 -11.85 -4.04 -16.56
CA PHE A 10 -10.53 -4.66 -16.76
C PHE A 10 -9.41 -4.05 -15.91
N GLN A 11 -9.51 -2.76 -15.56
CA GLN A 11 -8.52 -2.09 -14.71
C GLN A 11 -8.57 -2.62 -13.28
N LEU A 12 -9.76 -2.94 -12.76
CA LEU A 12 -9.92 -3.56 -11.44
C LEU A 12 -9.34 -4.98 -11.42
N PHE A 13 -9.64 -5.78 -12.45
CA PHE A 13 -9.11 -7.14 -12.57
C PHE A 13 -7.57 -7.16 -12.64
N SER A 14 -7.00 -6.29 -13.48
CA SER A 14 -5.55 -6.15 -13.63
C SER A 14 -4.89 -5.67 -12.33
N HIS A 15 -5.52 -4.72 -11.63
CA HIS A 15 -5.04 -4.25 -10.34
C HIS A 15 -5.03 -5.36 -9.28
N GLN A 16 -6.11 -6.14 -9.18
CA GLN A 16 -6.20 -7.26 -8.23
C GLN A 16 -5.13 -8.32 -8.51
N ARG A 17 -4.92 -8.67 -9.79
CA ARG A 17 -3.90 -9.65 -10.18
C ARG A 17 -2.48 -9.14 -9.93
N ARG A 18 -2.19 -7.88 -10.24
CA ARG A 18 -0.90 -7.24 -9.95
C ARG A 18 -0.62 -7.21 -8.45
N LYS A 19 -1.59 -6.77 -7.65
CA LYS A 19 -1.50 -6.74 -6.19
C LYS A 19 -1.18 -8.13 -5.63
N LYS A 20 -1.95 -9.15 -6.02
CA LYS A 20 -1.76 -10.53 -5.55
C LYS A 20 -0.36 -11.07 -5.88
N ASN A 21 0.11 -10.84 -7.10
CA ASN A 21 1.44 -11.32 -7.52
C ASN A 21 2.56 -10.59 -6.78
N LEU A 22 2.44 -9.27 -6.59
CA LEU A 22 3.43 -8.49 -5.85
C LEU A 22 3.54 -8.94 -4.39
N ILE A 23 2.40 -9.08 -3.71
CA ILE A 23 2.36 -9.51 -2.31
C ILE A 23 2.94 -10.92 -2.18
N LYS A 24 2.55 -11.84 -3.07
CA LYS A 24 3.11 -13.19 -3.09
C LYS A 24 4.63 -13.18 -3.23
N LEU A 25 5.16 -12.37 -4.16
CA LEU A 25 6.60 -12.25 -4.38
C LEU A 25 7.30 -11.76 -3.11
N ILE A 26 6.81 -10.67 -2.51
CA ILE A 26 7.40 -10.10 -1.29
C ILE A 26 7.43 -11.12 -0.15
N LEU A 27 6.32 -11.85 0.06
CA LEU A 27 6.21 -12.88 1.10
C LEU A 27 7.20 -14.04 0.91
N GLN A 28 7.57 -14.34 -0.34
CA GLN A 28 8.49 -15.43 -0.67
C GLN A 28 9.96 -14.98 -0.68
N THR A 29 10.21 -13.68 -0.87
CA THR A 29 11.56 -13.15 -1.07
C THR A 29 12.14 -12.52 0.20
N PHE A 30 11.33 -11.82 1.00
CA PHE A 30 11.83 -11.04 2.14
C PHE A 30 11.36 -11.62 3.48
N PRO A 31 12.25 -11.71 4.49
CA PRO A 31 11.88 -12.21 5.80
C PRO A 31 10.83 -11.31 6.47
N LYS A 32 9.99 -11.89 7.33
CA LYS A 32 9.04 -11.13 8.17
C LYS A 32 9.79 -10.12 9.03
N GLY A 33 9.14 -8.99 9.33
CA GLY A 33 9.75 -7.87 10.03
C GLY A 33 10.69 -7.02 9.17
N SER A 34 10.85 -7.31 7.87
CA SER A 34 11.56 -6.41 6.96
C SER A 34 10.85 -5.07 6.84
N SER A 35 11.63 -4.02 6.55
CA SER A 35 11.10 -2.68 6.27
C SER A 35 10.83 -2.50 4.78
N ILE A 36 9.66 -1.98 4.43
CA ILE A 36 9.22 -1.78 3.05
C ILE A 36 8.82 -0.31 2.86
N LEU A 37 9.26 0.28 1.76
CA LEU A 37 8.80 1.58 1.28
C LEU A 37 7.85 1.37 0.08
N ASP A 38 6.59 1.77 0.25
CA ASP A 38 5.55 1.73 -0.80
C ASP A 38 5.44 3.11 -1.44
N VAL A 39 6.08 3.29 -2.60
CA VAL A 39 6.11 4.56 -3.34
C VAL A 39 4.89 4.65 -4.26
N GLY A 40 4.10 5.72 -4.11
CA GLY A 40 2.81 5.84 -4.78
C GLY A 40 1.76 4.94 -4.13
N CYS A 41 1.72 4.93 -2.79
CA CYS A 41 0.90 4.00 -2.02
C CYS A 41 -0.61 4.23 -2.16
N ALA A 42 -1.03 5.36 -2.72
CA ALA A 42 -2.42 5.79 -2.82
C ALA A 42 -3.16 5.62 -1.48
N SER A 43 -4.25 4.85 -1.45
CA SER A 43 -5.03 4.56 -0.24
C SER A 43 -4.42 3.51 0.69
N GLY A 44 -3.25 2.98 0.34
CA GLY A 44 -2.47 2.05 1.16
C GLY A 44 -2.92 0.59 1.07
N ASP A 45 -3.65 0.19 0.03
CA ASP A 45 -4.21 -1.16 -0.11
C ASP A 45 -3.14 -2.28 -0.03
N ILE A 46 -1.98 -2.05 -0.67
CA ILE A 46 -0.84 -2.98 -0.61
C ILE A 46 -0.10 -2.83 0.71
N SER A 47 0.17 -1.59 1.12
CA SER A 47 0.82 -1.27 2.38
C SER A 47 0.15 -1.92 3.60
N VAL A 48 -1.17 -1.81 3.72
CA VAL A 48 -1.96 -2.41 4.82
C VAL A 48 -1.84 -3.93 4.80
N GLU A 49 -1.96 -4.55 3.62
CA GLU A 49 -1.87 -6.00 3.52
C GLU A 49 -0.46 -6.51 3.90
N LEU A 50 0.60 -5.82 3.50
CA LEU A 50 1.96 -6.15 3.92
C LEU A 50 2.16 -5.95 5.43
N SER A 51 1.65 -4.87 6.02
CA SER A 51 1.70 -4.69 7.48
C SER A 51 1.00 -5.82 8.23
N LEU A 52 -0.15 -6.30 7.73
CA LEU A 52 -0.87 -7.45 8.32
C LEU A 52 -0.06 -8.77 8.23
N HIS A 53 0.87 -8.88 7.28
CA HIS A 53 1.78 -10.02 7.18
C HIS A 53 3.05 -9.86 8.04
N GLY A 54 3.15 -8.79 8.84
CA GLY A 54 4.24 -8.55 9.79
C GLY A 54 5.41 -7.77 9.22
N TYR A 55 5.23 -7.03 8.13
CA TYR A 55 6.23 -6.08 7.63
C TYR A 55 6.08 -4.70 8.28
N ARG A 56 7.19 -3.96 8.39
CA ARG A 56 7.17 -2.54 8.80
C ARG A 56 7.07 -1.68 7.55
N VAL A 57 5.92 -1.08 7.30
CA VAL A 57 5.66 -0.43 6.01
C VAL A 57 5.60 1.08 6.16
N HIS A 58 6.30 1.79 5.28
CA HIS A 58 6.17 3.22 5.09
C HIS A 58 5.58 3.47 3.71
N GLY A 59 4.42 4.13 3.66
CA GLY A 59 3.78 4.53 2.41
C GLY A 59 4.04 6.01 2.12
N ILE A 60 4.38 6.34 0.88
CA ILE A 60 4.47 7.73 0.42
C ILE A 60 3.62 7.94 -0.82
N ASP A 61 2.90 9.05 -0.86
CA ASP A 61 2.15 9.47 -2.05
C ASP A 61 2.22 11.00 -2.20
N ILE A 62 2.21 11.49 -3.43
CA ILE A 62 2.22 12.94 -3.71
C ILE A 62 0.82 13.55 -3.63
N GLU A 63 -0.23 12.75 -3.84
CA GLU A 63 -1.60 13.23 -3.82
C GLU A 63 -2.21 13.06 -2.40
N PRO A 64 -2.31 14.14 -1.60
CA PRO A 64 -2.78 14.06 -0.21
C PRO A 64 -4.18 13.47 -0.09
N ASN A 65 -5.04 13.69 -1.09
CA ASN A 65 -6.42 13.21 -1.11
C ASN A 65 -6.54 11.68 -1.24
N ARG A 66 -5.46 10.98 -1.63
CA ARG A 66 -5.47 9.53 -1.77
C ARG A 66 -5.13 8.80 -0.48
N LEU A 67 -4.44 9.45 0.45
CA LEU A 67 -4.04 8.81 1.70
C LEU A 67 -5.27 8.51 2.57
N CYS A 68 -5.57 7.23 2.74
CA CYS A 68 -6.48 6.78 3.78
C CYS A 68 -5.70 6.62 5.09
N ARG A 69 -6.15 7.25 6.18
CA ARG A 69 -5.53 7.10 7.51
C ARG A 69 -5.89 5.75 8.12
N SER A 70 -5.25 4.67 7.67
CA SER A 70 -5.34 3.32 8.25
C SER A 70 -4.23 3.06 9.29
N SER A 71 -3.86 4.07 10.08
CA SER A 71 -2.60 4.13 10.82
C SER A 71 -2.72 4.17 12.36
N ARG A 72 -3.81 3.67 12.96
CA ARG A 72 -3.93 3.67 14.44
C ARG A 72 -3.65 2.34 15.14
N THR A 73 -3.51 1.23 14.42
CA THR A 73 -3.34 -0.10 15.04
C THR A 73 -2.30 -0.98 14.35
N LEU A 74 -1.82 -0.60 13.16
CA LEU A 74 -0.82 -1.36 12.39
C LEU A 74 0.50 -0.58 12.38
N ASP A 75 1.63 -1.28 12.30
CA ASP A 75 2.97 -0.71 12.09
C ASP A 75 3.11 -0.22 10.63
N LEU A 76 2.27 0.78 10.31
CA LEU A 76 2.11 1.41 9.02
C LEU A 76 2.13 2.92 9.21
N THR A 77 3.11 3.57 8.61
CA THR A 77 3.20 5.04 8.58
C THR A 77 3.00 5.52 7.14
N THR A 78 2.16 6.53 6.92
CA THR A 78 1.95 7.14 5.60
C THR A 78 2.30 8.62 5.60
N HIS A 79 3.00 9.07 4.56
CA HIS A 79 3.43 10.46 4.39
C HIS A 79 2.98 11.03 3.05
N VAL A 80 2.62 12.31 3.05
CA VAL A 80 2.44 13.07 1.81
C VAL A 80 3.78 13.67 1.41
N LEU A 81 4.26 13.38 0.21
CA LEU A 81 5.38 14.10 -0.37
C LEU A 81 4.90 15.48 -0.83
N ARG A 82 5.54 16.54 -0.36
CA ARG A 82 5.34 17.90 -0.87
C ARG A 82 6.52 18.22 -1.78
N ASP A 83 6.23 18.63 -3.00
CA ASP A 83 7.26 19.20 -3.87
C ASP A 83 7.67 20.57 -3.30
N THR A 84 8.97 20.80 -3.13
CA THR A 84 9.52 22.03 -2.51
C THR A 84 10.09 23.00 -3.55
N ASN A 85 9.58 22.96 -4.78
CA ASN A 85 9.93 23.89 -5.85
C ASN A 85 9.28 25.26 -5.67
#